data_AF-A0A158SQ98-F1
#
_entry.id   AF-A0A158SQ98-F1
#
_cell.length_a   1.000
_cell.length_b   1.000
_cell.length_c   1.000
_cell.angle_alpha   90.00
_cell.angle_beta   90.00
_cell.angle_gamma   90.00
#
_symmetry.space_group_name_H-M   'P 1'
#
loop_
_entity.id
_entity.type
_entity.pdbx_description
1 polymer ?
#
loop_
_entity_poly.entity_id
_entity_poly.type
_entity_poly.pdbx_seq_one_letter_code
_entity_poly.pdbx_strand_id
1 'polypeptide(L)'
;MPHRRDLDLGKPLALAFVAEELPELLDRAQEIFRRKGAFRRFKDLIGAQGKLDSWYAYEERAMQQAVRNWCEALGIPLAGETQAAVHGETAEPSLHAMPCDACGGCVPTLEMTHFGSRETGYRDLCSRCYNEEVARLGGLKFEHVAFEPVDLFDGRGRRHRFHFVLRHLGSMLMLGAYEVRANERMGYEFEVHGGPEADPFELMQRLHKRMRRELAITYLAETEFGLGIAETKVGGQITCDPEAADRLPVLVIDGQEVDWDQFGRMLMTFEGWRFHLEIQEPSEEV
;
A
#
# COMPACT_ATOMS: atom_id res chain seq x y z
N MET A 1 -6.38 6.75 6.39
CA MET A 1 -6.06 7.67 7.46
C MET A 1 -5.36 6.90 8.57
N PRO A 2 -4.08 7.20 8.88
CA PRO A 2 -3.35 6.56 9.99
C PRO A 2 -4.10 6.67 11.31
N HIS A 3 -3.94 5.69 12.20
CA HIS A 3 -4.64 5.68 13.48
C HIS A 3 -4.14 6.81 14.39
N ARG A 4 -5.03 7.35 15.24
CA ARG A 4 -4.78 8.50 16.13
C ARG A 4 -3.56 8.33 17.06
N ARG A 5 -3.11 7.10 17.29
CA ARG A 5 -1.94 6.78 18.11
C ARG A 5 -0.61 6.92 17.36
N ASP A 6 -0.61 6.76 16.04
CA ASP A 6 0.59 6.82 15.20
C ASP A 6 0.90 8.26 14.74
N LEU A 7 -0.04 9.18 14.99
CA LEU A 7 0.06 10.60 14.66
C LEU A 7 0.37 11.51 15.88
N ASP A 8 0.73 10.92 17.03
CA ASP A 8 0.94 11.65 18.31
C ASP A 8 -0.26 12.47 18.83
N LEU A 9 -1.48 12.22 18.32
CA LEU A 9 -2.73 12.96 18.62
C LEU A 9 -3.38 12.58 19.97
N GLY A 10 -2.56 12.14 20.93
CA GLY A 10 -2.94 11.68 22.26
C GLY A 10 -2.64 12.72 23.34
N LYS A 11 -1.94 12.28 24.39
CA LYS A 11 -1.48 13.14 25.50
C LYS A 11 -0.55 14.29 25.05
N PRO A 12 0.43 14.08 24.15
CA PRO A 12 1.33 15.15 23.72
C PRO A 12 0.58 16.34 23.10
N LEU A 13 -0.37 16.07 22.21
CA LEU A 13 -1.20 17.09 21.59
C LEU A 13 -2.05 17.87 22.61
N ALA A 14 -2.67 17.16 23.57
CA ALA A 14 -3.46 17.80 24.62
C ALA A 14 -2.61 18.70 25.53
N LEU A 15 -1.36 18.33 25.81
CA LEU A 15 -0.45 19.15 26.59
C LEU A 15 0.11 20.33 25.78
N ALA A 16 0.36 20.16 24.48
CA ALA A 16 0.76 21.26 23.59
C ALA A 16 -0.33 22.33 23.50
N PHE A 17 -1.59 21.91 23.32
CA PHE A 17 -2.74 22.82 23.35
C PHE A 17 -2.82 23.62 24.65
N VAL A 18 -2.68 22.96 25.81
CA VAL A 18 -2.73 23.66 27.11
C VAL A 18 -1.54 24.60 27.26
N ALA A 19 -0.34 24.19 26.87
CA ALA A 19 0.84 25.06 26.94
C ALA A 19 0.70 26.32 26.07
N GLU A 20 -0.03 26.24 24.96
CA GLU A 20 -0.23 27.34 24.02
C GLU A 20 -1.41 28.25 24.41
N GLU A 21 -2.55 27.66 24.79
CA GLU A 21 -3.82 28.40 24.96
C GLU A 21 -4.21 28.66 26.43
N LEU A 22 -3.68 27.86 27.37
CA LEU A 22 -4.01 27.88 28.79
C LEU A 22 -2.77 27.56 29.65
N PRO A 23 -1.66 28.29 29.50
CA PRO A 23 -0.37 27.92 30.11
C PRO A 23 -0.45 27.81 31.64
N GLU A 24 -1.30 28.61 32.28
CA GLU A 24 -1.56 28.57 33.73
C GLU A 24 -2.20 27.26 34.22
N LEU A 25 -2.78 26.45 33.32
CA LEU A 25 -3.38 25.16 33.64
C LEU A 25 -2.50 23.96 33.26
N LEU A 26 -1.28 24.19 32.75
CA LEU A 26 -0.40 23.15 32.24
C LEU A 26 -0.04 22.10 33.30
N ASP A 27 0.34 22.52 34.51
CA ASP A 27 0.68 21.59 35.60
C ASP A 27 -0.52 20.72 35.98
N ARG A 28 -1.72 21.31 36.01
CA ARG A 28 -2.97 20.61 36.30
C ARG A 28 -3.35 19.63 35.20
N ALA A 29 -3.14 20.00 33.94
CA ALA A 29 -3.34 19.10 32.80
C ALA A 29 -2.36 17.92 32.84
N GLN A 30 -1.08 18.16 33.14
CA GLN A 30 -0.08 17.10 33.31
C GLN A 30 -0.49 16.09 34.39
N GLU A 31 -1.04 16.57 35.51
CA GLU A 31 -1.53 15.71 36.58
C GLU A 31 -2.75 14.86 36.16
N ILE A 32 -3.70 15.44 35.42
CA ILE A 32 -4.87 14.71 34.88
C ILE A 32 -4.42 13.51 34.03
N PHE A 33 -3.41 13.71 33.19
CA PHE A 33 -2.86 12.69 32.29
C PHE A 33 -1.96 11.65 32.98
N ARG A 34 -1.78 11.70 34.29
CA ARG A 34 -1.14 10.62 35.08
C ARG A 34 -2.10 9.50 35.50
N ARG A 35 -3.42 9.69 35.37
CA ARG A 35 -4.44 8.73 35.83
C ARG A 35 -5.36 8.28 34.69
N LYS A 36 -5.96 7.08 34.80
CA LYS A 36 -6.96 6.57 33.85
C LYS A 36 -8.15 7.54 33.73
N GLY A 37 -8.78 7.61 32.56
CA GLY A 37 -9.89 8.54 32.29
C GLY A 37 -9.46 10.01 32.17
N ALA A 38 -8.22 10.28 31.73
CA ALA A 38 -7.65 11.62 31.62
C ALA A 38 -8.39 12.52 30.62
N PHE A 39 -8.77 11.99 29.45
CA PHE A 39 -9.37 12.79 28.37
C PHE A 39 -10.72 13.41 28.73
N ARG A 40 -11.57 12.69 29.47
CA ARG A 40 -12.84 13.24 29.96
C ARG A 40 -12.59 14.43 30.90
N ARG A 41 -11.71 14.24 31.88
CA ARG A 41 -11.34 15.28 32.87
C ARG A 41 -10.61 16.46 32.24
N PHE A 42 -9.84 16.22 31.18
CA PHE A 42 -9.21 17.25 30.37
C PHE A 42 -10.26 18.08 29.63
N LYS A 43 -11.24 17.44 28.96
CA LYS A 43 -12.36 18.14 28.31
C LYS A 43 -13.20 18.93 29.30
N ASP A 44 -13.42 18.40 30.51
CA ASP A 44 -14.10 19.12 31.59
C ASP A 44 -13.29 20.37 32.02
N LEU A 45 -11.96 20.23 32.16
CA LEU A 45 -11.05 21.33 32.55
C LEU A 45 -11.08 22.48 31.53
N ILE A 46 -10.91 22.18 30.25
CA ILE A 46 -10.88 23.22 29.19
C ILE A 46 -12.28 23.73 28.86
N GLY A 47 -13.32 22.90 29.04
CA GLY A 47 -14.72 23.30 28.92
C GLY A 47 -15.12 24.33 29.97
N ALA A 48 -14.62 24.19 31.21
CA ALA A 48 -14.81 25.18 32.26
C ALA A 48 -14.17 26.55 31.95
N GLN A 49 -13.19 26.60 31.04
CA GLN A 49 -12.56 27.83 30.55
C GLN A 49 -13.16 28.32 29.22
N GLY A 50 -14.20 27.67 28.70
CA GLY A 50 -14.81 28.01 27.42
C GLY A 50 -13.94 27.69 26.19
N LYS A 51 -12.89 26.86 26.34
CA LYS A 51 -11.91 26.55 25.28
C LYS A 51 -12.18 25.22 24.56
N LEU A 52 -13.37 24.66 24.71
CA LEU A 52 -13.71 23.36 24.12
C LEU A 52 -13.74 23.40 22.59
N ASP A 53 -14.31 24.46 22.00
CA ASP A 53 -14.34 24.64 20.54
C ASP A 53 -12.94 24.91 19.98
N SER A 54 -12.13 25.71 20.69
CA SER A 54 -10.72 25.95 20.36
C SER A 54 -9.91 24.64 20.38
N TRP A 55 -10.19 23.74 21.33
CA TRP A 55 -9.58 22.42 21.37
C TRP A 55 -9.94 21.58 20.12
N TYR A 56 -11.20 21.55 19.71
CA TYR A 56 -11.60 20.80 18.51
C TYR A 56 -10.95 21.37 17.24
N ALA A 57 -10.91 22.70 17.09
CA ALA A 57 -10.22 23.34 15.96
C ALA A 57 -8.69 23.10 15.99
N TYR A 58 -8.09 23.01 17.18
CA TYR A 58 -6.67 22.65 17.34
C TYR A 58 -6.40 21.20 16.97
N GLU A 59 -7.25 20.29 17.45
CA GLU A 59 -7.19 18.86 17.18
C GLU A 59 -7.34 18.57 15.68
N GLU A 60 -8.27 19.25 15.01
CA GLU A 60 -8.46 19.15 13.56
C GLU A 60 -7.25 19.65 12.77
N ARG A 61 -6.69 20.83 13.12
CA ARG A 61 -5.49 21.37 12.46
C ARG A 61 -4.29 20.44 12.63
N ALA A 62 -4.06 19.93 13.85
CA ALA A 62 -2.97 19.01 14.12
C ALA A 62 -3.15 17.68 13.39
N MET A 63 -4.38 17.18 13.30
CA MET A 63 -4.71 15.98 12.53
C MET A 63 -4.43 16.18 11.03
N GLN A 64 -4.86 17.31 10.46
CA GLN A 64 -4.57 17.64 9.07
C GLN A 64 -3.05 17.78 8.83
N GLN A 65 -2.31 18.43 9.72
CA GLN A 65 -0.86 18.57 9.59
C GLN A 65 -0.13 17.23 9.74
N ALA A 66 -0.57 16.36 10.65
CA ALA A 66 0.01 15.04 10.82
C ALA A 66 -0.22 14.16 9.58
N VAL A 67 -1.40 14.25 8.95
CA VAL A 67 -1.67 13.60 7.66
C VAL A 67 -0.77 14.17 6.56
N ARG A 68 -0.58 15.50 6.50
CA ARG A 68 0.31 16.12 5.52
C ARG A 68 1.77 15.67 5.69
N ASN A 69 2.29 15.75 6.91
CA ASN A 69 3.66 15.31 7.22
C ASN A 69 3.86 13.82 6.94
N TRP A 70 2.83 12.99 7.20
CA TRP A 70 2.85 11.57 6.88
C TRP A 70 2.89 11.33 5.37
N CYS A 71 2.08 12.06 4.59
CA CYS A 71 2.12 12.03 3.13
C CYS A 71 3.50 12.48 2.60
N GLU A 72 4.06 13.58 3.10
CA GLU A 72 5.38 14.08 2.72
C GLU A 72 6.50 13.09 3.04
N ALA A 73 6.50 12.50 4.23
CA ALA A 73 7.49 11.50 4.64
C ALA A 73 7.44 10.22 3.79
N LEU A 74 6.25 9.87 3.28
CA LEU A 74 6.04 8.75 2.37
C LEU A 74 6.15 9.14 0.89
N GLY A 75 6.41 10.40 0.55
CA GLY A 75 6.45 10.85 -0.84
C GLY A 75 5.11 10.70 -1.58
N ILE A 76 4.00 10.67 -0.84
CA ILE A 76 2.64 10.61 -1.40
C ILE A 76 2.21 12.06 -1.72
N PRO A 77 1.97 12.42 -2.99
CA PRO A 77 1.50 13.75 -3.34
C PRO A 77 0.07 13.96 -2.78
N LEU A 78 -0.12 15.06 -2.05
CA LEU A 78 -1.44 15.49 -1.59
C LEU A 78 -2.22 16.06 -2.78
N ALA A 79 -3.46 15.62 -2.98
CA ALA A 79 -4.31 16.16 -4.02
C ALA A 79 -4.52 17.68 -3.80
N GLY A 80 -3.91 18.50 -4.66
CA GLY A 80 -3.96 19.97 -4.57
C GLY A 80 -2.65 20.68 -4.90
N GLU A 81 -1.51 19.98 -4.95
CA GLU A 81 -0.21 20.56 -5.32
C GLU A 81 0.38 19.93 -6.59
N THR A 82 -0.45 19.74 -7.61
CA THR A 82 0.05 19.50 -8.96
C THR A 82 0.05 20.83 -9.71
N GLN A 83 1.10 21.64 -9.53
CA GLN A 83 1.36 22.72 -10.48
C GLN A 83 1.78 22.11 -11.81
N ALA A 84 0.83 22.18 -12.74
CA ALA A 84 0.95 22.16 -14.20
C ALA A 84 2.38 22.03 -14.75
N ALA A 85 2.75 20.81 -15.13
CA ALA A 85 3.57 20.59 -16.32
C ALA A 85 2.65 20.02 -17.41
N VAL A 86 2.17 20.92 -18.26
CA VAL A 86 1.40 20.62 -19.46
C VAL A 86 2.32 19.91 -20.44
N HIS A 87 2.10 18.61 -20.68
CA HIS A 87 2.41 17.98 -21.97
C HIS A 87 1.54 16.73 -22.18
N GLY A 88 0.61 16.84 -23.13
CA GLY A 88 0.07 15.71 -23.90
C GLY A 88 -0.87 14.77 -23.15
N GLU A 89 -2.16 15.13 -23.09
CA GLU A 89 -3.24 14.17 -22.83
C GLU A 89 -3.28 13.12 -23.95
N THR A 90 -2.60 12.00 -23.75
CA THR A 90 -3.11 10.72 -24.19
C THR A 90 -3.91 10.17 -23.02
N ALA A 91 -5.23 10.08 -23.16
CA ALA A 91 -6.09 9.44 -22.18
C ALA A 91 -5.50 8.05 -21.83
N GLU A 92 -5.05 7.89 -20.59
CA GLU A 92 -4.56 6.61 -20.10
C GLU A 92 -5.68 5.57 -20.28
N PRO A 93 -5.38 4.36 -20.78
CA PRO A 93 -6.39 3.34 -20.92
C PRO A 93 -6.96 3.02 -19.53
N SER A 94 -8.24 3.30 -19.35
CA SER A 94 -8.97 2.99 -18.13
C SER A 94 -8.95 1.48 -17.90
N LEU A 95 -8.70 1.06 -16.66
CA LEU A 95 -8.74 -0.33 -16.30
C LEU A 95 -10.09 -0.97 -16.70
N HIS A 96 -10.09 -2.22 -17.16
CA HIS A 96 -11.33 -2.93 -17.44
C HIS A 96 -12.10 -3.03 -16.12
N ALA A 97 -13.37 -2.60 -16.14
CA ALA A 97 -14.20 -2.55 -14.95
C ALA A 97 -15.43 -3.44 -15.13
N MET A 98 -15.85 -4.08 -14.05
CA MET A 98 -17.03 -4.95 -14.04
C MET A 98 -17.90 -4.66 -12.81
N PRO A 99 -19.23 -4.87 -12.90
CA PRO A 99 -20.14 -4.63 -11.79
C PRO A 99 -19.98 -5.70 -10.70
N CYS A 100 -20.03 -5.27 -9.44
CA CYS A 100 -20.08 -6.18 -8.30
C CYS A 100 -21.50 -6.73 -8.08
N ASP A 101 -21.61 -8.04 -7.87
CA ASP A 101 -22.89 -8.73 -7.64
C ASP A 101 -23.59 -8.31 -6.34
N ALA A 102 -22.86 -7.75 -5.36
CA ALA A 102 -23.41 -7.35 -4.07
C ALA A 102 -23.86 -5.88 -4.03
N CYS A 103 -23.00 -4.95 -4.45
CA CYS A 103 -23.30 -3.51 -4.37
C CYS A 103 -23.69 -2.87 -5.70
N GLY A 104 -23.52 -3.56 -6.83
CA GLY A 104 -23.77 -3.03 -8.17
C GLY A 104 -22.75 -2.01 -8.66
N GLY A 105 -21.75 -1.65 -7.85
CA GLY A 105 -20.69 -0.70 -8.23
C GLY A 105 -19.74 -1.31 -9.26
N CYS A 106 -19.36 -0.52 -10.27
CA CYS A 106 -18.32 -0.90 -11.22
C CYS A 106 -16.94 -0.56 -10.65
N VAL A 107 -16.08 -1.57 -10.51
CA VAL A 107 -14.69 -1.40 -10.07
C VAL A 107 -13.74 -2.08 -11.05
N PRO A 108 -12.44 -1.71 -11.08
CA PRO A 108 -11.45 -2.41 -11.87
C PRO A 108 -11.43 -3.92 -11.59
N THR A 109 -11.22 -4.74 -12.63
CA THR A 109 -11.16 -6.21 -12.50
C THR A 109 -10.10 -6.69 -11.52
N LEU A 110 -9.01 -5.93 -11.34
CA LEU A 110 -7.97 -6.22 -10.34
C LEU A 110 -8.50 -6.25 -8.90
N GLU A 111 -9.59 -5.53 -8.62
CA GLU A 111 -10.25 -5.49 -7.31
C GLU A 111 -11.36 -6.53 -7.16
N MET A 112 -11.60 -7.34 -8.19
CA MET A 112 -12.66 -8.33 -8.19
C MET A 112 -12.19 -9.66 -7.60
N THR A 113 -13.14 -10.38 -7.01
CA THR A 113 -12.95 -11.70 -6.41
C THR A 113 -14.10 -12.59 -6.79
N HIS A 114 -13.80 -13.70 -7.46
CA HIS A 114 -14.76 -14.77 -7.65
C HIS A 114 -14.93 -15.55 -6.33
N PHE A 115 -16.07 -15.38 -5.66
CA PHE A 115 -16.30 -15.85 -4.31
C PHE A 115 -17.54 -16.75 -4.24
N GLY A 116 -17.38 -17.91 -3.58
CA GLY A 116 -18.47 -18.83 -3.34
C GLY A 116 -18.04 -20.28 -3.34
N SER A 117 -19.03 -21.17 -3.39
CA SER A 117 -18.84 -22.61 -3.46
C SER A 117 -19.90 -23.24 -4.36
N ARG A 118 -19.75 -24.54 -4.65
CA ARG A 118 -20.76 -25.29 -5.41
C ARG A 118 -22.11 -25.34 -4.69
N GLU A 119 -22.10 -25.26 -3.36
CA GLU A 119 -23.29 -25.33 -2.51
C GLU A 119 -24.01 -23.98 -2.40
N THR A 120 -23.27 -22.88 -2.31
CA THR A 120 -23.86 -21.53 -2.16
C THR A 120 -23.97 -20.74 -3.46
N GLY A 121 -23.43 -21.27 -4.55
CA GLY A 121 -23.23 -20.54 -5.80
C GLY A 121 -22.00 -19.63 -5.73
N TYR A 122 -21.61 -19.12 -6.90
CA TYR A 122 -20.49 -18.20 -7.07
C TYR A 122 -21.00 -16.80 -7.42
N ARG A 123 -20.26 -15.79 -6.95
CA ARG A 123 -20.52 -14.36 -7.18
C ARG A 123 -19.21 -13.62 -7.41
N ASP A 124 -19.24 -12.56 -8.20
CA ASP A 124 -18.10 -11.67 -8.39
C ASP A 124 -18.25 -10.44 -7.49
N LEU A 125 -17.35 -10.33 -6.50
CA LEU A 125 -17.40 -9.31 -5.46
C LEU A 125 -16.22 -8.34 -5.57
N CYS A 126 -16.48 -7.04 -5.45
CA CYS A 126 -15.42 -6.06 -5.28
C CYS A 126 -14.71 -6.26 -3.93
N SER A 127 -13.48 -5.75 -3.81
CA SER A 127 -12.65 -5.93 -2.62
C SER A 127 -13.34 -5.48 -1.33
N ARG A 128 -14.15 -4.41 -1.38
CA ARG A 128 -14.99 -3.99 -0.24
C ARG A 128 -16.00 -5.06 0.18
N CYS A 129 -16.89 -5.45 -0.74
CA CYS A 129 -17.96 -6.41 -0.44
C CYS A 129 -17.40 -7.77 -0.04
N TYR A 130 -16.33 -8.21 -0.72
CA TYR A 130 -15.61 -9.43 -0.37
C TYR A 130 -15.04 -9.36 1.05
N ASN A 131 -14.27 -8.31 1.38
CA ASN A 131 -13.62 -8.22 2.70
C ASN A 131 -14.64 -8.11 3.83
N GLU A 132 -15.68 -7.29 3.67
CA GLU A 132 -16.76 -7.16 4.66
C GLU A 132 -17.50 -8.50 4.86
N GLU A 133 -17.70 -9.28 3.78
CA GLU A 133 -18.32 -10.60 3.85
C GLU A 133 -17.43 -11.62 4.58
N VAL A 134 -16.13 -11.69 4.26
CA VAL A 134 -15.19 -12.60 4.93
C VAL A 134 -15.03 -12.24 6.40
N ALA A 135 -14.87 -10.95 6.73
CA ALA A 135 -14.76 -10.49 8.11
C ALA A 135 -16.01 -10.85 8.93
N ARG A 136 -17.21 -10.63 8.36
CA ARG A 136 -18.49 -11.00 9.00
C ARG A 136 -18.58 -12.49 9.27
N LEU A 137 -18.19 -13.35 8.32
CA LEU A 137 -18.19 -14.80 8.50
C LEU A 137 -17.19 -15.24 9.59
N GLY A 138 -16.07 -14.53 9.72
CA GLY A 138 -15.08 -14.74 10.78
C GLY A 138 -15.43 -14.11 12.13
N GLY A 139 -16.54 -13.38 12.24
CA GLY A 139 -16.91 -12.65 13.46
C GLY A 139 -16.00 -11.45 13.77
N LEU A 140 -15.29 -10.92 12.77
CA LEU A 140 -14.33 -9.83 12.90
C LEU A 140 -15.00 -8.49 12.58
N LYS A 141 -14.52 -7.42 13.24
CA LYS A 141 -14.88 -6.04 12.88
C LYS A 141 -13.82 -5.50 11.93
N PHE A 142 -14.18 -5.34 10.67
CA PHE A 142 -13.26 -4.84 9.64
C PHE A 142 -13.95 -3.76 8.82
N GLU A 143 -13.23 -2.66 8.55
CA GLU A 143 -13.65 -1.60 7.65
C GLU A 143 -12.72 -1.58 6.45
N HIS A 144 -13.27 -1.74 5.25
CA HIS A 144 -12.48 -1.77 4.03
C HIS A 144 -11.91 -0.39 3.71
N VAL A 145 -10.63 -0.36 3.36
CA VAL A 145 -9.91 0.83 2.89
C VAL A 145 -9.47 0.58 1.44
N ALA A 146 -9.87 1.49 0.55
CA ALA A 146 -9.31 1.59 -0.79
C ALA A 146 -8.19 2.64 -0.79
N PHE A 147 -7.05 2.31 -1.39
CA PHE A 147 -5.91 3.21 -1.51
C PHE A 147 -5.82 3.75 -2.93
N GLU A 148 -5.59 5.05 -3.06
CA GLU A 148 -5.34 5.67 -4.36
C GLU A 148 -4.04 5.14 -4.98
N PRO A 149 -3.99 4.96 -6.31
CA PRO A 149 -2.76 4.58 -6.99
C PRO A 149 -1.63 5.58 -6.74
N VAL A 150 -0.40 5.08 -6.68
CA VAL A 150 0.80 5.92 -6.50
C VAL A 150 1.79 5.71 -7.64
N ASP A 151 2.49 6.79 -7.99
CA ASP A 151 3.63 6.75 -8.90
C ASP A 151 4.93 6.66 -8.10
N LEU A 152 5.79 5.70 -8.45
CA LEU A 152 7.14 5.55 -7.93
C LEU A 152 8.14 5.50 -9.09
N PHE A 153 9.42 5.67 -8.77
CA PHE A 153 10.51 5.64 -9.74
C PHE A 153 11.48 4.50 -9.41
N ASP A 154 11.94 3.79 -10.44
CA ASP A 154 12.97 2.75 -10.29
C ASP A 154 14.40 3.35 -10.24
N GLY A 155 15.39 2.49 -10.05
CA GLY A 155 16.82 2.86 -10.03
C GLY A 155 17.32 3.50 -11.32
N ARG A 156 16.57 3.38 -12.42
CA ARG A 156 16.85 4.03 -13.72
C ARG A 156 16.04 5.32 -13.92
N GLY A 157 15.25 5.73 -12.93
CA GLY A 157 14.36 6.90 -13.01
C GLY A 157 13.13 6.69 -13.89
N ARG A 158 12.77 5.44 -14.23
CA ARG A 158 11.52 5.14 -14.95
C ARG A 158 10.36 5.23 -13.98
N ARG A 159 9.26 5.84 -14.42
CA ARG A 159 8.03 5.97 -13.63
C ARG A 159 7.20 4.70 -13.72
N HIS A 160 6.71 4.23 -12.58
CA HIS A 160 5.87 3.05 -12.41
C HIS A 160 4.63 3.43 -11.59
N ARG A 161 3.44 3.09 -12.10
CA ARG A 161 2.17 3.36 -11.43
C ARG A 161 1.63 2.09 -10.78
N PHE A 162 1.37 2.16 -9.48
CA PHE A 162 0.94 1.01 -8.68
C PHE A 162 -0.50 1.15 -8.22
N HIS A 163 -1.28 0.10 -8.46
CA HIS A 163 -2.64 -0.08 -7.95
C HIS A 163 -2.63 -1.01 -6.75
N PHE A 164 -3.39 -0.65 -5.72
CA PHE A 164 -3.41 -1.41 -4.46
C PHE A 164 -4.66 -2.25 -4.33
N VAL A 165 -4.51 -3.46 -3.79
CA VAL A 165 -5.62 -4.36 -3.50
C VAL A 165 -5.49 -4.89 -2.10
N LEU A 166 -6.50 -4.59 -1.28
CA LEU A 166 -6.60 -5.08 0.09
C LEU A 166 -7.55 -6.28 0.12
N ARG A 167 -7.07 -7.45 0.56
CA ARG A 167 -7.87 -8.68 0.65
C ARG A 167 -7.84 -9.26 2.06
N HIS A 168 -9.03 -9.50 2.62
CA HIS A 168 -9.18 -10.21 3.88
C HIS A 168 -9.36 -11.70 3.60
N LEU A 169 -8.38 -12.52 3.96
CA LEU A 169 -8.36 -13.97 3.67
C LEU A 169 -8.81 -14.82 4.86
N GLY A 170 -9.50 -14.21 5.82
CA GLY A 170 -10.07 -14.89 6.99
C GLY A 170 -9.10 -14.89 8.16
N SER A 171 -7.96 -15.59 8.03
CA SER A 171 -6.93 -15.65 9.06
C SER A 171 -5.86 -14.55 8.96
N MET A 172 -5.86 -13.79 7.87
CA MET A 172 -4.85 -12.78 7.57
C MET A 172 -5.43 -11.67 6.70
N LEU A 173 -4.77 -10.52 6.73
CA LEU A 173 -5.02 -9.39 5.83
C LEU A 173 -3.82 -9.24 4.89
N MET A 174 -4.09 -9.16 3.60
CA MET A 174 -3.09 -8.99 2.54
C MET A 174 -3.28 -7.63 1.87
N LEU A 175 -2.19 -6.89 1.70
CA LEU A 175 -2.14 -5.71 0.85
C LEU A 175 -1.14 -5.95 -0.28
N GLY A 176 -1.64 -5.96 -1.51
CA GLY A 176 -0.85 -6.08 -2.74
C GLY A 176 -0.72 -4.74 -3.44
N ALA A 177 0.39 -4.53 -4.13
CA ALA A 177 0.62 -3.45 -5.09
C ALA A 177 0.98 -4.04 -6.45
N TYR A 178 0.25 -3.66 -7.48
CA TYR A 178 0.40 -4.19 -8.82
C TYR A 178 0.68 -3.07 -9.80
N GLU A 179 1.78 -3.20 -10.56
CA GLU A 179 2.00 -2.35 -11.72
C GLU A 179 1.00 -2.72 -12.81
N VAL A 180 0.37 -1.69 -13.39
CA VAL A 180 -0.57 -1.85 -14.50
C VAL A 180 -0.02 -1.11 -15.70
N ARG A 181 0.14 -1.81 -16.82
CA ARG A 181 0.49 -1.23 -18.12
C ARG A 181 -0.53 -1.66 -19.16
N ALA A 182 -0.99 -0.72 -19.98
CA ALA A 182 -1.93 -1.00 -21.07
C ALA A 182 -3.19 -1.81 -20.65
N ASN A 183 -3.70 -1.57 -19.43
CA ASN A 183 -4.87 -2.26 -18.85
C ASN A 183 -4.62 -3.71 -18.38
N GLU A 184 -3.36 -4.13 -18.29
CA GLU A 184 -3.00 -5.47 -17.81
C GLU A 184 -2.04 -5.36 -16.63
N ARG A 185 -2.14 -6.33 -15.73
CA ARG A 185 -1.22 -6.50 -14.60
C ARG A 185 0.11 -6.97 -15.18
N MET A 186 1.03 -6.05 -15.35
CA MET A 186 2.32 -6.29 -15.97
C MET A 186 3.40 -5.47 -15.28
N GLY A 187 4.54 -6.09 -15.04
CA GLY A 187 5.68 -5.46 -14.37
C GLY A 187 5.71 -5.77 -12.88
N TYR A 188 6.13 -4.82 -12.07
CA TYR A 188 6.40 -5.07 -10.66
C TYR A 188 5.15 -5.43 -9.87
N GLU A 189 5.28 -6.39 -8.97
CA GLU A 189 4.27 -6.71 -7.98
C GLU A 189 4.91 -6.86 -6.61
N PHE A 190 4.19 -6.40 -5.60
CA PHE A 190 4.64 -6.45 -4.22
C PHE A 190 3.47 -6.83 -3.33
N GLU A 191 3.76 -7.52 -2.23
CA GLU A 191 2.75 -7.92 -1.27
C GLU A 191 3.30 -7.86 0.15
N VAL A 192 2.42 -7.54 1.10
CA VAL A 192 2.68 -7.70 2.54
C VAL A 192 1.46 -8.30 3.23
N HIS A 193 1.73 -9.05 4.30
CA HIS A 193 0.70 -9.67 5.12
C HIS A 193 0.70 -9.10 6.54
N GLY A 194 -0.48 -9.11 7.14
CA GLY A 194 -0.71 -8.87 8.55
C GLY A 194 -1.71 -9.86 9.13
N GLY A 195 -1.90 -9.77 10.44
CA GLY A 195 -3.00 -10.48 11.11
C GLY A 195 -4.37 -10.08 10.57
N PRO A 196 -5.44 -10.80 10.94
CA PRO A 196 -6.78 -10.59 10.39
C PRO A 196 -7.38 -9.22 10.77
N GLU A 197 -6.93 -8.63 11.87
CA GLU A 197 -7.33 -7.29 12.34
C GLU A 197 -6.22 -6.24 12.17
N ALA A 198 -5.22 -6.51 11.32
CA ALA A 198 -4.13 -5.57 11.08
C ALA A 198 -4.64 -4.24 10.53
N ASP A 199 -3.98 -3.13 10.90
CA ASP A 199 -4.30 -1.82 10.35
C ASP A 199 -3.87 -1.75 8.87
N PRO A 200 -4.79 -1.47 7.92
CA PRO A 200 -4.43 -1.30 6.51
C PRO A 200 -3.33 -0.24 6.28
N PHE A 201 -3.26 0.80 7.12
CA PHE A 201 -2.25 1.86 6.99
C PHE A 201 -0.86 1.40 7.45
N GLU A 202 -0.78 0.51 8.44
CA GLU A 202 0.46 -0.14 8.84
C GLU A 202 0.98 -1.03 7.69
N LEU A 203 0.09 -1.80 7.06
CA LEU A 203 0.43 -2.59 5.87
C LEU A 203 0.92 -1.69 4.72
N MET A 204 0.24 -0.57 4.46
CA MET A 204 0.66 0.39 3.43
C MET A 204 2.08 0.92 3.68
N GLN A 205 2.41 1.27 4.93
CA GLN A 205 3.76 1.76 5.26
C GLN A 205 4.84 0.70 5.00
N ARG A 206 4.59 -0.55 5.42
CA ARG A 206 5.50 -1.67 5.20
C ARG A 206 5.68 -1.96 3.71
N LEU A 207 4.56 -2.03 2.97
CA LEU A 207 4.55 -2.25 1.53
C LEU A 207 5.32 -1.14 0.80
N HIS A 208 5.02 0.12 1.08
CA HIS A 208 5.66 1.25 0.42
C HIS A 208 7.18 1.28 0.68
N LYS A 209 7.60 1.00 1.93
CA LYS A 209 9.03 0.90 2.28
C LYS A 209 9.71 -0.21 1.49
N ARG A 210 9.05 -1.37 1.36
CA ARG A 210 9.53 -2.50 0.57
C ARG A 210 9.67 -2.14 -0.91
N MET A 211 8.61 -1.58 -1.51
CA MET A 211 8.59 -1.13 -2.90
C MET A 211 9.76 -0.19 -3.21
N ARG A 212 9.97 0.85 -2.41
CA ARG A 212 11.07 1.81 -2.61
C ARG A 212 12.45 1.16 -2.57
N ARG A 213 12.65 0.21 -1.65
CA ARG A 213 13.92 -0.51 -1.52
C ARG A 213 14.18 -1.40 -2.74
N GLU A 214 13.17 -2.16 -3.16
CA GLU A 214 13.32 -3.11 -4.27
C GLU A 214 13.41 -2.41 -5.62
N LEU A 215 12.61 -1.37 -5.86
CA LEU A 215 12.68 -0.54 -7.07
C LEU A 215 14.02 0.17 -7.24
N ALA A 216 14.75 0.45 -6.15
CA ALA A 216 16.06 1.07 -6.21
C ALA A 216 17.16 0.12 -6.72
N ILE A 217 16.90 -1.19 -6.72
CA ILE A 217 17.83 -2.20 -7.22
C ILE A 217 17.57 -2.39 -8.71
N THR A 218 18.64 -2.51 -9.50
CA THR A 218 18.57 -2.77 -10.94
C THR A 218 19.40 -4.01 -11.23
N TYR A 219 18.75 -5.05 -11.76
CA TYR A 219 19.38 -6.35 -12.03
C TYR A 219 19.78 -6.53 -13.49
N LEU A 220 19.11 -5.84 -14.42
CA LEU A 220 19.38 -5.94 -15.85
C LEU A 220 20.29 -4.78 -16.29
N ALA A 221 21.01 -4.97 -17.39
CA ALA A 221 21.76 -3.92 -18.08
C ALA A 221 21.87 -4.24 -19.58
N GLU A 222 22.11 -3.21 -20.38
CA GLU A 222 22.53 -3.43 -21.78
C GLU A 222 23.99 -3.87 -21.80
N THR A 223 24.25 -4.97 -22.49
CA THR A 223 25.59 -5.55 -22.67
C THR A 223 25.93 -5.57 -24.16
N GLU A 224 27.16 -5.93 -24.50
CA GLU A 224 27.57 -6.12 -25.90
C GLU A 224 26.78 -7.23 -26.63
N PHE A 225 26.12 -8.12 -25.89
CA PHE A 225 25.27 -9.19 -26.42
C PHE A 225 23.76 -8.88 -26.28
N GLY A 226 23.40 -7.63 -25.96
CA GLY A 226 22.03 -7.20 -25.66
C GLY A 226 21.72 -7.23 -24.16
N LEU A 227 20.45 -7.36 -23.79
CA LEU A 227 20.01 -7.37 -22.40
C LEU A 227 20.67 -8.51 -21.61
N GLY A 228 21.30 -8.20 -20.48
CA GLY A 228 22.02 -9.15 -19.63
C GLY A 228 21.86 -8.84 -18.14
N ILE A 229 22.36 -9.74 -17.29
CA ILE A 229 22.43 -9.51 -15.84
C ILE A 229 23.57 -8.53 -15.56
N ALA A 230 23.28 -7.44 -14.85
CA ALA A 230 24.21 -6.34 -14.60
C ALA A 230 25.41 -6.74 -13.75
N GLU A 231 25.20 -7.64 -12.79
CA GLU A 231 26.24 -8.15 -11.88
C GLU A 231 26.14 -9.69 -11.77
N THR A 232 26.38 -10.26 -10.59
CA THR A 232 26.30 -11.71 -10.34
C THR A 232 25.03 -12.14 -9.61
N LYS A 233 24.15 -11.18 -9.28
CA LYS A 233 22.87 -11.42 -8.62
C LYS A 233 21.76 -10.92 -9.52
N VAL A 234 20.69 -11.70 -9.62
CA VAL A 234 19.45 -11.33 -10.29
C VAL A 234 18.29 -11.68 -9.36
N GLY A 235 17.34 -10.76 -9.23
CA GLY A 235 16.13 -10.94 -8.47
C GLY A 235 14.93 -10.56 -9.33
N GLY A 236 13.81 -11.22 -9.10
CA GLY A 236 12.60 -11.01 -9.88
C GLY A 236 11.46 -11.85 -9.34
N GLN A 237 10.35 -11.82 -10.05
CA GLN A 237 9.15 -12.56 -9.70
C GLN A 237 8.84 -13.63 -10.74
N ILE A 238 8.40 -14.78 -10.28
CA ILE A 238 7.89 -15.85 -11.14
C ILE A 238 6.37 -15.65 -11.24
N THR A 239 5.87 -15.34 -12.44
CA THR A 239 4.45 -15.14 -12.74
C THR A 239 3.94 -16.23 -13.68
N CYS A 240 2.64 -16.20 -13.97
CA CYS A 240 1.99 -17.18 -14.84
C CYS A 240 1.29 -16.44 -15.97
N ASP A 241 1.57 -16.86 -17.21
CA ASP A 241 0.73 -16.55 -18.37
C ASP A 241 -0.14 -17.79 -18.67
N PRO A 242 -1.45 -17.75 -18.37
CA PRO A 242 -2.34 -18.88 -18.62
C PRO A 242 -2.55 -19.19 -20.11
N GLU A 243 -2.22 -18.26 -21.02
CA GLU A 243 -2.35 -18.43 -22.46
C GLU A 243 -1.05 -18.93 -23.12
N ALA A 244 0.06 -19.02 -22.37
CA ALA A 244 1.35 -19.48 -22.87
C ALA A 244 1.30 -20.95 -23.30
N ALA A 245 1.67 -21.21 -24.56
CA ALA A 245 1.61 -22.54 -25.17
C ALA A 245 2.58 -23.55 -24.53
N ASP A 246 3.72 -23.08 -24.02
CA ASP A 246 4.77 -23.90 -23.43
C ASP A 246 4.53 -24.24 -21.95
N ARG A 247 3.55 -23.58 -21.30
CA ARG A 247 3.22 -23.69 -19.87
C ARG A 247 4.38 -23.36 -18.93
N LEU A 248 5.40 -22.67 -19.42
CA LEU A 248 6.48 -22.19 -18.59
C LEU A 248 6.03 -20.91 -17.86
N PRO A 249 6.48 -20.69 -16.62
CA PRO A 249 6.21 -19.44 -15.95
C PRO A 249 6.97 -18.30 -16.62
N VAL A 250 6.44 -17.08 -16.52
CA VAL A 250 7.12 -15.86 -16.99
C VAL A 250 7.96 -15.31 -15.86
N LEU A 251 9.16 -14.80 -16.16
CA LEU A 251 9.98 -14.09 -15.19
C LEU A 251 9.74 -12.60 -15.33
N VAL A 252 9.57 -11.89 -14.23
CA VAL A 252 9.55 -10.43 -14.21
C VAL A 252 10.79 -9.93 -13.48
N ILE A 253 11.67 -9.25 -14.20
CA ILE A 253 12.94 -8.71 -13.69
C ILE A 253 13.00 -7.23 -14.06
N ASP A 254 13.29 -6.35 -13.09
CA ASP A 254 13.25 -4.89 -13.25
C ASP A 254 11.96 -4.36 -13.91
N GLY A 255 10.82 -4.99 -13.60
CA GLY A 255 9.51 -4.66 -14.15
C GLY A 255 9.35 -4.97 -15.64
N GLN A 256 10.19 -5.87 -16.17
CA GLN A 256 10.15 -6.36 -17.55
C GLN A 256 9.91 -7.87 -17.55
N GLU A 257 9.03 -8.33 -18.43
CA GLU A 257 8.86 -9.76 -18.69
C GLU A 257 10.06 -10.29 -19.46
N VAL A 258 10.60 -11.40 -18.96
CA VAL A 258 11.75 -12.11 -19.52
C VAL A 258 11.34 -13.58 -19.64
N ASP A 259 11.35 -14.08 -20.87
CA ASP A 259 11.10 -15.50 -21.12
C ASP A 259 12.34 -16.35 -20.77
N TRP A 260 12.17 -17.67 -20.71
CA TRP A 260 13.27 -18.58 -20.34
C TRP A 260 14.39 -18.65 -21.37
N ASP A 261 14.09 -18.43 -22.66
CA ASP A 261 15.11 -18.40 -23.71
C ASP A 261 15.98 -17.15 -23.58
N GLN A 262 15.38 -16.01 -23.30
CA GLN A 262 16.05 -14.75 -22.99
C GLN A 262 16.89 -14.89 -21.73
N PHE A 263 16.31 -15.38 -20.63
CA PHE A 263 17.06 -15.60 -19.39
C PHE A 263 18.22 -16.58 -19.59
N GLY A 264 18.01 -17.66 -20.33
CA GLY A 264 19.06 -18.62 -20.70
C GLY A 264 20.21 -17.97 -21.48
N ARG A 265 19.91 -17.06 -22.41
CA ARG A 265 20.94 -16.26 -23.13
C ARG A 265 21.72 -15.36 -22.17
N MET A 266 21.06 -14.74 -21.19
CA MET A 266 21.75 -13.93 -20.19
C MET A 266 22.74 -14.75 -19.36
N LEU A 267 22.42 -16.03 -19.09
CA LEU A 267 23.30 -16.93 -18.33
C LEU A 267 24.55 -17.37 -19.11
N MET A 268 24.59 -17.21 -20.44
CA MET A 268 25.74 -17.61 -21.26
C MET A 268 27.02 -16.85 -20.89
N THR A 269 26.93 -15.67 -20.28
CA THR A 269 28.08 -14.89 -19.80
C THR A 269 28.75 -15.50 -18.56
N PHE A 270 28.12 -16.48 -17.90
CA PHE A 270 28.59 -17.13 -16.68
C PHE A 270 29.09 -18.57 -16.93
N GLU A 271 29.58 -18.88 -18.13
CA GLU A 271 30.08 -20.23 -18.45
C GLU A 271 31.16 -20.72 -17.47
N GLY A 272 30.95 -21.89 -16.87
CA GLY A 272 31.86 -22.48 -15.87
C GLY A 272 31.65 -22.01 -14.42
N TRP A 273 30.69 -21.11 -14.17
CA TRP A 273 30.37 -20.64 -12.83
C TRP A 273 29.40 -21.59 -12.11
N ARG A 274 29.33 -21.48 -10.79
CA ARG A 274 28.34 -22.20 -9.98
C ARG A 274 27.23 -21.23 -9.60
N PHE A 275 25.98 -21.69 -9.65
CA PHE A 275 24.82 -20.88 -9.28
C PHE A 275 24.02 -21.52 -8.15
N HIS A 276 23.26 -20.69 -7.46
CA HIS A 276 22.28 -21.07 -6.45
C HIS A 276 20.99 -20.30 -6.73
N LEU A 277 19.85 -20.99 -6.68
CA LEU A 277 18.52 -20.39 -6.85
C LEU A 277 17.78 -20.46 -5.51
N GLU A 278 17.33 -19.30 -5.04
CA GLU A 278 16.56 -19.16 -3.81
C GLU A 278 15.13 -18.76 -4.18
N ILE A 279 14.14 -19.48 -3.64
CA ILE A 279 12.71 -19.23 -3.87
C ILE A 279 12.09 -18.85 -2.53
N GLN A 280 11.44 -17.68 -2.48
CA GLN A 280 10.92 -17.06 -1.27
C GLN A 280 9.43 -16.76 -1.41
N GLU A 281 8.72 -16.61 -0.29
CA GLU A 281 7.32 -16.20 -0.33
C GLU A 281 7.20 -14.73 -0.76
N PRO A 282 6.18 -14.37 -1.56
CA PRO A 282 6.02 -12.99 -2.03
C PRO A 282 5.91 -11.96 -0.93
N SER A 283 5.49 -12.32 0.28
CA SER A 283 5.34 -11.41 1.43
C SER A 283 6.53 -11.36 2.38
N GLU A 284 7.56 -12.17 2.13
CA GLU A 284 8.74 -12.28 3.00
C GLU A 284 9.62 -11.02 2.88
N GLU A 285 10.05 -10.47 4.02
CA GLU A 285 10.92 -9.29 4.04
C GLU A 285 12.39 -9.74 3.90
N VAL A 286 12.99 -9.49 2.72
CA VAL A 286 14.44 -9.64 2.46
C VAL A 286 15.25 -8.52 3.09
#